data_AF-A0A0M3IP78-F1
#
_entry.id   AF-A0A0M3IP78-F1
#
_cell.length_a   1.000
_cell.length_b   1.000
_cell.length_c   1.000
_cell.angle_alpha   90.00
_cell.angle_beta   90.00
_cell.angle_gamma   90.00
#
_symmetry.space_group_name_H-M   'P 1'
#
loop_
_entity.id
_entity.type
_entity.pdbx_description
1 polymer ?
#
loop_
_entity_poly.entity_id
_entity_poly.type
_entity_poly.pdbx_seq_one_letter_code
_entity_poly.pdbx_strand_id
1 'polypeptide(L)'
;MKTFARLVDDSANFSSDITYKKGGSILSMIETVLGKSVFQSALQSYIRTYQFSNADHEMLFEKFTEAAAGTVKDWCERPMNVTRFLDPWFLQQASALKK
;
A
#
# COMPACT_ATOMS: atom_id res chain seq x y z
N MET A 1 -30.70 34.01 -14.49
CA MET A 1 -29.22 34.00 -14.56
C MET A 1 -28.74 32.77 -13.80
N LYS A 2 -28.21 31.74 -14.48
CA LYS A 2 -27.73 30.51 -13.84
C LYS A 2 -26.34 30.78 -13.25
N THR A 3 -26.22 30.56 -11.95
CA THR A 3 -25.02 30.67 -11.14
C THR A 3 -23.91 29.80 -11.70
N PHE A 4 -22.79 30.42 -12.05
CA PHE A 4 -21.54 29.79 -12.46
C PHE A 4 -20.82 29.26 -11.21
N ALA A 5 -21.26 28.11 -10.70
CA ALA A 5 -20.64 27.47 -9.53
C ALA A 5 -19.50 26.55 -9.97
N ARG A 6 -18.29 27.13 -9.96
CA ARG A 6 -17.02 26.53 -9.52
C ARG A 6 -16.80 25.05 -9.91
N LEU A 7 -16.06 24.83 -11.00
CA LEU A 7 -15.27 23.60 -11.19
C LEU A 7 -14.20 23.60 -10.09
N VAL A 8 -14.51 23.00 -8.94
CA VAL A 8 -13.49 22.62 -7.97
C VAL A 8 -12.62 21.59 -8.70
N ASP A 9 -11.34 21.91 -8.86
CA ASP A 9 -10.32 20.97 -9.29
C ASP A 9 -10.24 19.83 -8.27
N ASP A 10 -10.92 18.72 -8.57
CA ASP A 10 -10.98 17.54 -7.68
C ASP A 10 -9.60 16.84 -7.59
N SER A 11 -8.65 17.20 -8.47
CA SER A 11 -7.28 16.69 -8.45
C SER A 11 -6.46 17.22 -7.26
N ALA A 12 -6.80 18.40 -6.73
CA ALA A 12 -6.18 18.96 -5.53
C ALA A 12 -6.47 18.13 -4.26
N ASN A 13 -7.57 17.37 -4.23
CA ASN A 13 -7.95 16.56 -3.08
C ASN A 13 -7.15 15.26 -2.97
N PHE A 14 -6.63 14.72 -4.08
CA PHE A 14 -5.82 13.50 -4.10
C PHE A 14 -4.38 13.72 -3.62
N SER A 15 -3.82 14.91 -3.90
CA SER A 15 -2.49 15.34 -3.44
C SER A 15 -2.48 15.82 -1.98
N SER A 16 -3.48 15.44 -1.18
CA SER A 16 -3.57 15.87 0.21
C SER A 16 -2.47 15.22 1.08
N ASP A 17 -2.08 15.92 2.15
CA ASP A 17 -1.04 15.56 3.12
C ASP A 17 -1.19 14.12 3.67
N ILE A 18 -2.43 13.61 3.70
CA ILE A 18 -2.77 12.25 4.11
C ILE A 18 -2.14 11.21 3.17
N THR A 19 -2.19 11.39 1.85
CA THR A 19 -1.65 10.42 0.88
C THR A 19 -0.14 10.23 1.09
N TYR A 20 0.61 11.34 1.24
CA TYR A 20 2.05 11.28 1.43
C TYR A 20 2.46 10.79 2.82
N LYS A 21 1.84 11.32 3.89
CA LYS A 21 2.19 10.91 5.27
C LYS A 21 1.73 9.50 5.60
N LYS A 22 0.49 9.14 5.26
CA LYS A 22 -0.07 7.80 5.50
C LYS A 22 0.63 6.78 4.59
N GLY A 23 0.80 7.09 3.31
CA GLY A 23 1.49 6.21 2.36
C GLY A 23 2.93 5.91 2.79
N GLY A 24 3.71 6.94 3.16
CA GLY A 24 5.07 6.76 3.67
C GLY A 24 5.14 5.94 4.97
N SER A 25 4.18 6.14 5.88
CA SER A 25 4.07 5.37 7.13
C SER A 25 3.76 3.89 6.86
N ILE A 26 2.85 3.61 5.92
CA ILE A 26 2.52 2.24 5.53
C ILE A 26 3.72 1.55 4.87
N LEU A 27 4.45 2.24 3.98
CA LEU A 27 5.67 1.68 3.37
C LEU A 27 6.73 1.37 4.43
N SER A 28 6.91 2.25 5.41
CA SER A 28 7.84 2.04 6.54
C SER A 28 7.42 0.85 7.41
N MET A 29 6.11 0.66 7.61
CA MET A 29 5.58 -0.50 8.34
C MET A 29 5.85 -1.80 7.57
N ILE A 30 5.64 -1.82 6.25
CA ILE A 30 5.93 -3.00 5.41
C ILE A 30 7.41 -3.34 5.46
N GLU A 31 8.31 -2.36 5.34
CA GLU A 31 9.75 -2.58 5.45
C GLU A 31 10.13 -3.17 6.81
N THR A 32 9.50 -2.70 7.89
CA THR A 32 9.74 -3.20 9.25
C THR A 32 9.26 -4.63 9.43
N VAL A 33 8.11 -4.99 8.86
CA VAL A 33 7.50 -6.32 8.98
C VAL A 33 8.21 -7.36 8.11
N LEU A 34 8.54 -7.01 6.86
CA LEU A 34 9.16 -7.95 5.91
C LEU A 34 10.68 -7.98 6.01
N GLY A 35 11.29 -6.93 6.57
CA GLY A 35 12.72 -6.72 6.54
C GLY A 35 13.19 -6.08 5.24
N LYS A 36 14.26 -5.29 5.35
CA LYS A 36 14.81 -4.45 4.27
C LYS A 36 15.14 -5.21 2.99
N SER A 37 15.72 -6.43 3.10
CA SER A 37 16.12 -7.22 1.93
C SER A 37 14.93 -7.72 1.13
N VAL A 38 13.92 -8.30 1.80
CA VAL A 38 12.69 -8.80 1.18
C VAL A 38 11.91 -7.63 0.58
N PHE A 39 11.81 -6.52 1.31
CA PHE A 39 11.15 -5.30 0.83
C PHE A 39 11.78 -4.77 -0.47
N GLN A 40 13.11 -4.60 -0.49
CA GLN A 40 13.81 -4.10 -1.68
C GLN A 40 13.70 -5.06 -2.87
N SER A 41 13.81 -6.37 -2.62
CA SER A 41 13.67 -7.39 -3.67
C SER A 41 12.28 -7.38 -4.27
N ALA A 42 11.23 -7.31 -3.43
CA ALA A 42 9.84 -7.20 -3.87
C ALA A 42 9.60 -5.95 -4.71
N LEU A 43 10.14 -4.80 -4.27
CA LEU A 43 9.98 -3.53 -4.99
C LEU A 43 10.68 -3.54 -6.35
N GLN A 44 11.89 -4.10 -6.43
CA GLN A 44 12.59 -4.27 -7.70
C GLN A 44 11.83 -5.21 -8.64
N SER A 45 11.27 -6.30 -8.10
CA SER A 45 10.45 -7.23 -8.87
C SER A 45 9.20 -6.53 -9.42
N TYR A 46 8.45 -5.82 -8.57
CA TYR A 46 7.28 -5.04 -8.95
C TYR A 46 7.58 -4.05 -10.08
N ILE A 47 8.61 -3.21 -9.93
CA ILE A 47 8.98 -2.22 -10.94
C ILE A 47 9.34 -2.90 -12.26
N ARG A 48 10.12 -4.00 -12.23
CA ARG A 48 10.49 -4.73 -13.44
C ARG A 48 9.31 -5.42 -14.12
N THR A 49 8.34 -5.91 -13.35
CA THR A 49 7.16 -6.60 -13.90
C THR A 49 6.20 -5.62 -14.56
N TYR A 50 5.96 -4.45 -13.96
CA TYR A 50 4.96 -3.49 -14.43
C TYR A 50 5.55 -2.25 -15.11
N GLN A 51 6.84 -2.25 -15.44
CA GLN A 51 7.46 -1.18 -16.23
C GLN A 51 6.70 -0.97 -17.55
N PHE A 52 6.50 0.29 -17.92
CA PHE A 52 5.77 0.70 -19.13
C PHE A 52 4.30 0.27 -19.18
N SER A 53 3.72 -0.18 -18.06
CA SER A 53 2.31 -0.53 -17.91
C SER A 53 1.67 0.31 -16.79
N ASN A 54 0.35 0.20 -16.69
CA ASN A 54 -0.38 0.66 -15.51
C ASN A 54 -0.23 -0.35 -14.38
N ALA A 55 -0.26 0.14 -13.15
CA ALA A 55 -0.20 -0.70 -11.97
C ALA A 55 -1.22 -0.26 -10.93
N ASP A 56 -1.76 -1.23 -10.19
CA ASP A 56 -2.69 -1.02 -9.09
C ASP A 56 -2.04 -1.44 -7.75
N HIS A 57 -2.62 -1.00 -6.64
CA HIS A 57 -2.14 -1.30 -5.29
C HIS A 57 -2.15 -2.80 -4.98
N GLU A 58 -3.13 -3.55 -5.50
CA GLU A 58 -3.20 -5.01 -5.34
C GLU A 58 -1.97 -5.72 -5.95
N MET A 59 -1.50 -5.24 -7.10
CA MET A 59 -0.32 -5.78 -7.79
C MET A 59 0.96 -5.59 -6.96
N LEU A 60 1.04 -4.49 -6.20
CA LEU A 60 2.15 -4.25 -5.29
C LEU A 60 2.10 -5.22 -4.11
N PHE A 61 0.93 -5.45 -3.52
CA PHE A 61 0.78 -6.37 -2.38
C PHE A 61 1.02 -7.82 -2.77
N GLU A 62 0.64 -8.20 -3.98
CA GLU A 62 0.95 -9.52 -4.55
C GLU A 62 2.47 -9.74 -4.59
N LYS A 63 3.24 -8.77 -5.12
CA LYS A 63 4.71 -8.87 -5.18
C LYS A 63 5.36 -8.93 -3.80
N PHE A 64 4.82 -8.21 -2.81
CA PHE A 64 5.27 -8.36 -1.43
C PHE A 64 4.93 -9.72 -0.84
N THR A 65 3.75 -10.26 -1.13
CA THR A 65 3.33 -11.60 -0.66
C THR A 65 4.20 -12.69 -1.28
N GLU A 66 4.48 -12.62 -2.58
CA GLU A 66 5.40 -13.52 -3.27
C GLU A 66 6.80 -13.51 -2.66
N ALA A 67 7.35 -12.31 -2.40
CA ALA A 67 8.68 -12.17 -1.82
C ALA A 67 8.76 -12.64 -0.35
N ALA A 68 7.65 -12.51 0.38
CA ALA A 68 7.53 -12.96 1.77
C ALA A 68 7.26 -14.47 1.90
N ALA A 69 6.72 -15.10 0.86
CA ALA A 69 6.38 -16.52 0.80
C ALA A 69 7.63 -17.41 0.82
N GLY A 70 8.21 -17.60 2.01
CA GLY A 70 9.36 -18.47 2.25
C GLY A 70 10.38 -17.89 3.23
N THR A 71 10.37 -16.58 3.45
CA THR A 71 11.28 -15.87 4.36
C THR A 71 10.58 -15.37 5.61
N VAL A 72 9.34 -14.88 5.47
CA VAL A 72 8.61 -14.23 6.56
C VAL A 72 7.41 -15.09 6.93
N LYS A 73 7.31 -15.43 8.22
CA LYS A 73 6.17 -16.13 8.79
C LYS A 73 5.30 -15.14 9.56
N ASP A 74 4.00 -15.34 9.48
CA ASP A 74 3.01 -14.64 10.28
C ASP A 74 3.02 -15.12 11.74
N TRP A 75 2.31 -14.44 12.63
CA TRP A 75 2.13 -14.79 14.05
C TRP A 75 1.59 -16.22 14.31
N CYS A 76 1.01 -16.84 13.29
CA CYS A 76 0.45 -18.20 13.31
C CYS A 76 1.40 -19.23 12.66
N GLU A 77 2.67 -18.87 12.45
CA GLU A 77 3.70 -19.66 11.77
C GLU A 77 3.38 -20.04 10.32
N ARG A 78 2.42 -19.35 9.70
CA ARG A 78 2.05 -19.54 8.30
C ARG A 78 2.86 -18.61 7.39
N PRO A 79 3.00 -18.93 6.10
CA PRO A 79 3.54 -17.98 5.14
C PRO A 79 2.77 -16.64 5.21
N MET A 80 3.51 -15.54 5.28
CA MET A 80 2.93 -14.21 5.42
C MET A 80 2.12 -13.83 4.17
N ASN A 81 0.84 -13.45 4.37
CA ASN A 81 0.01 -12.87 3.32
C ASN A 81 -0.08 -11.36 3.53
N VAL A 82 0.63 -10.61 2.68
CA VAL A 82 0.80 -9.17 2.86
C VAL A 82 -0.46 -8.40 2.45
N THR A 83 -1.22 -8.89 1.48
CA THR A 83 -2.52 -8.31 1.10
C THR A 83 -3.46 -8.24 2.29
N ARG A 84 -3.71 -9.38 2.95
CA ARG A 84 -4.60 -9.44 4.12
C ARG A 84 -4.11 -8.57 5.28
N PHE A 85 -2.79 -8.39 5.41
CA PHE A 85 -2.20 -7.54 6.44
C PHE A 85 -2.41 -6.05 6.15
N LEU A 86 -2.35 -5.64 4.88
CA LEU A 86 -2.43 -4.25 4.45
C LEU A 86 -3.84 -3.77 4.14
N ASP A 87 -4.79 -4.67 3.85
CA ASP A 87 -6.19 -4.33 3.56
C ASP A 87 -6.81 -3.37 4.60
N PRO A 88 -6.68 -3.60 5.93
CA PRO A 88 -7.24 -2.68 6.92
C PRO A 88 -6.60 -1.29 6.88
N TRP A 89 -5.34 -1.18 6.48
CA TRP A 89 -4.63 0.10 6.43
C TRP A 89 -4.98 0.92 5.20
N PHE A 90 -5.33 0.28 4.10
CA PHE A 90 -5.75 0.92 2.85
C PHE A 90 -7.25 1.26 2.83
N LEU A 91 -8.12 0.36 3.31
CA LEU A 91 -9.57 0.51 3.22
C LEU A 91 -10.19 1.30 4.38
N GLN A 92 -9.47 1.52 5.48
CA GLN A 92 -9.99 2.21 6.65
C GLN A 92 -9.53 3.68 6.70
N GLN A 93 -10.50 4.60 6.70
CA GLN A 93 -10.27 6.07 6.73
C GLN A 93 -10.01 6.60 8.16
N ALA A 94 -10.37 5.83 9.19
CA ALA A 94 -10.13 6.12 10.60
C ALA A 94 -9.92 4.81 11.37
N SER A 95 -8.96 4.80 12.29
CA SER A 95 -8.52 3.63 13.06
C SER A 95 -9.68 2.87 13.72
N ALA A 96 -9.58 1.54 13.75
CA ALA A 96 -10.42 0.71 14.62
C ALA A 96 -10.30 1.17 16.08
N LEU A 97 -11.33 1.84 16.57
CA LEU A 97 -11.56 1.96 18.01
C LEU A 97 -11.72 0.54 18.53
N LYS A 98 -10.72 0.02 19.24
CA LYS A 98 -10.91 -1.18 20.06
C LYS A 98 -12.02 -0.86 21.07
N LYS A 99 -13.15 -1.53 20.93
CA LYS A 99 -14.07 -1.75 22.05
C LYS A 99 -13.61 -2.97 22.83
#